data_AF-A0A935I3W3-F1
#
_entry.id   AF-A0A935I3W3-F1
#
_cell.length_a   1.000
_cell.length_b   1.000
_cell.length_c   1.000
_cell.angle_alpha   90.00
_cell.angle_beta   90.00
_cell.angle_gamma   90.00
#
_symmetry.space_group_name_H-M   'P 1'
#
loop_
_entity.id
_entity.type
_entity.pdbx_description
1 polymer ?
#
loop_
_entity_poly.entity_id
_entity_poly.type
_entity_poly.pdbx_seq_one_letter_code
_entity_poly.pdbx_strand_id
1 'polypeptide(L)'
;MYNPDTRIWALTGTPAPKSPVDAFGLAKLVTPGTVPKFITAWKDKTMMKVSQFKWIAKGDAPQTVHRALQPAIRFTKAMCLDLPPVLTSTRKITMTAQQDKYYRMMKIRAVMSAGGETVTAVNAATVINKLLQISAGAVYSDGQETVVFDCKPRLHALDEILDDTDKKVIVFAPYRSSIDTIVEHLVHTHVTCRAITGDVTPTKRGEIFNDFQSKPDPRVLVIQPQAAAHGVTLTA
;
A
#
# COMPACT_ATOMS: atom_id res chain seq x y z
N MET A 1 14.35 21.17 22.24
CA MET A 1 15.29 20.29 22.97
C MET A 1 14.48 19.67 24.10
N TYR A 2 14.46 18.34 24.26
CA TYR A 2 13.63 17.69 25.28
C TYR A 2 14.20 17.90 26.69
N ASN A 3 13.33 17.98 27.69
CA ASN A 3 13.75 18.10 29.08
C ASN A 3 14.34 16.76 29.57
N PRO A 4 15.24 16.77 30.58
CA PRO A 4 15.83 15.55 31.14
C PRO A 4 14.79 14.50 31.61
N ASP A 5 13.61 14.96 32.02
CA ASP A 5 12.53 14.09 32.53
C ASP A 5 11.55 13.62 31.45
N THR A 6 11.72 14.04 30.20
CA THR A 6 10.81 13.63 29.12
C THR A 6 10.91 12.12 28.90
N ARG A 7 9.79 11.41 29.11
CA ARG A 7 9.63 10.00 28.77
C ARG A 7 9.04 9.87 27.37
N ILE A 8 9.56 8.94 26.57
CA ILE A 8 9.11 8.69 25.20
C ILE A 8 8.65 7.24 25.10
N TRP A 9 7.43 7.05 24.61
CA TRP A 9 6.85 5.76 24.27
C TRP A 9 6.60 5.72 22.77
N ALA A 10 7.06 4.68 22.09
CA ALA A 10 6.83 4.50 20.66
C ALA A 10 5.90 3.31 20.40
N LEU A 11 4.96 3.50 19.48
CA LEU A 11 4.04 2.47 19.02
C LEU A 11 4.27 2.26 17.52
N THR A 12 4.66 1.05 17.13
CA THR A 12 4.83 0.68 15.72
C THR A 12 4.62 -0.82 15.51
N GLY A 13 3.90 -1.17 14.45
CA GLY A 13 3.78 -2.57 14.01
C GLY A 13 4.99 -3.05 13.21
N THR A 14 5.75 -2.12 12.60
CA THR A 14 6.83 -2.41 11.65
C THR A 14 7.99 -1.44 11.85
N PRO A 15 8.90 -1.70 12.82
CA PRO A 15 9.98 -0.78 13.17
C PRO A 15 11.09 -0.65 12.11
N ALA A 16 11.18 -1.59 11.16
CA ALA A 16 12.14 -1.58 10.05
C ALA A 16 11.45 -2.06 8.75
N PRO A 17 10.61 -1.22 8.12
CA PRO A 17 9.71 -1.67 7.04
C PRO A 17 10.40 -1.99 5.72
N LYS A 18 11.52 -1.34 5.40
CA LYS A 18 12.23 -1.54 4.13
C LYS A 18 13.68 -1.97 4.35
N SER A 19 14.29 -1.47 5.42
CA SER A 19 15.71 -1.64 5.70
C SER A 19 15.97 -1.63 7.21
N PRO A 20 17.00 -2.35 7.71
CA PRO A 20 17.42 -2.20 9.11
C PRO A 20 17.89 -0.78 9.44
N VAL A 21 18.23 0.03 8.43
CA VAL A 21 18.57 1.45 8.62
C VAL A 21 17.36 2.26 9.13
N ASP A 22 16.14 1.87 8.76
CA ASP A 22 14.91 2.58 9.11
C ASP A 22 14.67 2.62 10.64
N ALA A 23 15.18 1.62 11.36
CA ALA A 23 15.09 1.54 12.82
C ALA A 23 15.89 2.62 13.54
N PHE A 24 16.85 3.28 12.87
CA PHE A 24 17.75 4.25 13.50
C PHE A 24 16.98 5.41 14.14
N GLY A 25 16.02 6.00 13.42
CA GLY A 25 15.27 7.15 13.92
C GLY A 25 14.47 6.82 15.18
N LEU A 26 13.79 5.67 15.16
CA LEU A 26 13.03 5.18 16.31
C LEU A 26 13.95 4.92 17.51
N ALA A 27 15.02 4.16 17.31
CA ALA A 27 15.96 3.85 18.38
C ALA A 27 16.68 5.11 18.89
N LYS A 28 16.98 6.07 18.03
CA LYS A 28 17.64 7.32 18.43
C LYS A 28 16.76 8.18 19.33
N LEU A 29 15.44 8.13 19.15
CA LEU A 29 14.48 8.86 19.97
C LEU A 29 14.17 8.12 21.27
N VAL A 30 13.89 6.83 21.21
CA VAL A 30 13.37 6.05 22.35
C VAL A 30 14.51 5.50 23.22
N THR A 31 15.60 5.07 22.60
CA THR A 31 16.71 4.36 23.26
C THR A 31 18.06 4.91 22.75
N PRO A 32 18.37 6.21 22.90
CA PRO A 32 19.51 6.85 22.24
C PRO A 32 20.88 6.22 22.55
N GLY A 33 21.01 5.48 23.64
CA GLY A 33 22.24 4.78 24.04
C GLY A 33 22.46 3.40 23.39
N THR A 34 21.46 2.82 22.73
CA THR A 34 21.57 1.49 22.10
C THR A 34 22.02 1.57 20.64
N VAL A 35 22.03 2.77 20.06
CA VAL A 35 22.45 3.04 18.68
C VAL A 35 23.59 4.06 18.62
N PRO A 36 24.41 4.02 17.55
CA PRO A 36 25.45 5.02 17.34
C PRO A 36 24.92 6.46 17.30
N LYS A 37 25.82 7.44 17.43
CA LYS A 37 25.46 8.85 17.33
C LYS A 37 24.93 9.22 15.94
N PHE A 38 25.48 8.62 14.88
CA PHE A 38 25.21 8.97 13.49
C PHE A 38 24.63 7.80 12.70
N ILE A 39 23.74 8.12 11.76
CA ILE A 39 23.09 7.14 10.89
C ILE A 39 24.09 6.37 10.02
N THR A 40 25.21 6.99 9.63
CA THR A 40 26.27 6.33 8.86
C THR A 40 26.86 5.14 9.61
N ALA A 41 27.20 5.32 10.89
CA ALA A 41 27.71 4.24 11.73
C ALA A 41 26.66 3.14 11.97
N TRP A 42 25.37 3.52 12.04
CA TRP A 42 24.29 2.53 12.10
C TRP A 42 24.14 1.74 10.80
N LYS A 43 24.25 2.41 9.65
CA LYS A 43 24.25 1.79 8.34
C LYS A 43 25.40 0.81 8.21
N ASP A 44 26.62 1.20 8.59
CA ASP A 44 27.77 0.29 8.55
C ASP A 44 27.63 -0.88 9.53
N LYS A 45 26.96 -0.67 10.67
CA LYS A 45 26.65 -1.74 11.64
C LYS A 45 25.64 -2.76 11.08
N THR A 46 24.66 -2.32 10.29
CA THR A 46 23.52 -3.15 9.87
C THR A 46 23.53 -3.58 8.40
N MET A 47 24.34 -2.94 7.56
CA MET A 47 24.40 -3.14 6.12
C MET A 47 25.83 -3.45 5.69
N MET A 48 25.98 -4.16 4.58
CA MET A 48 27.25 -4.38 3.90
C MET A 48 27.20 -3.80 2.50
N LYS A 49 28.28 -3.15 2.07
CA LYS A 49 28.43 -2.59 0.74
C LYS A 49 28.85 -3.70 -0.22
N VAL A 50 28.01 -3.99 -1.21
CA VAL A 50 28.27 -5.00 -2.24
C VAL A 50 28.86 -4.36 -3.50
N SER A 51 28.41 -3.15 -3.83
CA SER A 51 28.97 -2.36 -4.93
C SER A 51 28.88 -0.87 -4.62
N GLN A 52 29.35 -0.01 -5.52
CA GLN A 52 29.24 1.45 -5.37
C GLN A 52 27.77 1.90 -5.13
N PHE A 53 26.80 1.19 -5.71
CA PHE A 53 25.38 1.55 -5.67
C PHE A 53 24.50 0.54 -4.92
N LYS A 54 25.07 -0.58 -4.44
CA LYS A 54 24.30 -1.64 -3.79
C LYS A 54 24.77 -1.89 -2.36
N TRP A 55 23.84 -1.76 -1.44
CA TRP A 55 23.97 -2.16 -0.04
C TRP A 55 22.94 -3.23 0.27
N ILE A 56 23.32 -4.25 1.02
CA ILE A 56 22.41 -5.29 1.49
C ILE A 56 22.48 -5.38 3.01
N ALA A 57 21.40 -5.81 3.64
CA ALA A 57 21.40 -6.05 5.08
C ALA A 57 22.40 -7.17 5.43
N LYS A 58 23.12 -7.00 6.54
CA LYS A 58 23.94 -8.06 7.12
C LYS A 58 23.04 -9.17 7.67
N GLY A 59 23.56 -10.40 7.76
CA GLY A 59 22.81 -11.55 8.28
C GLY A 59 22.33 -11.38 9.73
N ASP A 60 23.09 -10.63 10.53
CA ASP A 60 22.78 -10.34 11.94
C ASP A 60 21.99 -9.04 12.14
N ALA A 61 21.60 -8.35 11.05
CA ALA A 61 20.88 -7.09 11.12
C ALA A 61 19.55 -7.21 11.89
N PRO A 62 18.73 -8.27 11.74
CA PRO A 62 17.50 -8.42 12.51
C PRO A 62 17.74 -8.45 14.04
N GLN A 63 18.77 -9.18 14.49
CA GLN A 63 19.15 -9.27 15.90
C GLN A 63 19.71 -7.94 16.42
N THR A 64 20.47 -7.24 15.59
CA THR A 64 21.01 -5.92 15.92
C THR A 64 19.91 -4.87 16.05
N VAL A 65 18.93 -4.85 15.14
CA VAL A 65 17.73 -3.99 15.24
C VAL A 65 16.91 -4.35 16.48
N HIS A 66 16.69 -5.65 16.72
CA HIS A 66 15.93 -6.11 17.89
C HIS A 66 16.56 -5.65 19.20
N ARG A 67 17.87 -5.83 19.38
CA ARG A 67 18.61 -5.36 20.56
C ARG A 67 18.58 -3.83 20.69
N ALA A 68 18.68 -3.11 19.57
CA ALA A 68 18.66 -1.66 19.58
C ALA A 68 17.31 -1.09 20.07
N LEU A 69 16.21 -1.80 19.86
CA LEU A 69 14.87 -1.33 20.24
C LEU A 69 14.42 -1.81 21.62
N GLN A 70 15.29 -2.48 22.40
CA GLN A 70 14.94 -2.90 23.75
C GLN A 70 15.03 -1.74 24.76
N PRO A 71 14.14 -1.69 25.77
CA PRO A 71 13.06 -2.65 26.03
C PRO A 71 11.83 -2.44 25.14
N ALA A 72 11.33 -3.50 24.50
CA ALA A 72 10.11 -3.46 23.69
C ALA A 72 9.22 -4.68 23.93
N ILE A 73 7.91 -4.45 23.95
CA ILE A 73 6.89 -5.50 24.02
C ILE A 73 6.36 -5.74 22.61
N ARG A 74 6.39 -6.99 22.15
CA ARG A 74 5.87 -7.39 20.84
C ARG A 74 5.24 -8.77 20.95
N PHE A 75 4.03 -8.89 20.43
CA PHE A 75 3.37 -10.16 20.21
C PHE A 75 3.02 -10.33 18.74
N THR A 76 3.09 -11.56 18.22
CA THR A 76 2.52 -11.87 16.91
C THR A 76 1.04 -12.18 17.05
N LYS A 77 0.25 -12.04 15.98
CA LYS A 77 -1.19 -12.39 16.02
C LYS A 77 -1.42 -13.82 16.52
N ALA A 78 -0.56 -14.75 16.09
CA ALA A 78 -0.62 -16.16 16.50
C ALA A 78 -0.37 -16.39 18.01
N MET A 79 0.26 -15.45 18.71
CA MET A 79 0.47 -15.52 20.16
C MET A 79 -0.72 -14.98 20.97
N CYS A 80 -1.64 -14.24 20.33
CA CYS A 80 -2.67 -13.49 21.04
C CYS A 80 -4.10 -13.86 20.66
N LEU A 81 -4.32 -14.46 19.49
CA LEU A 81 -5.66 -14.62 18.95
C LEU A 81 -5.83 -15.98 18.27
N ASP A 82 -6.91 -16.68 18.61
CA ASP A 82 -7.43 -17.84 17.89
C ASP A 82 -8.23 -17.38 16.67
N LEU A 83 -7.58 -16.67 15.74
CA LEU A 83 -8.21 -16.25 14.49
C LEU A 83 -8.22 -17.40 13.48
N PRO A 84 -9.32 -17.59 12.73
CA PRO A 84 -9.31 -18.50 11.60
C PRO A 84 -8.23 -18.08 10.59
N PRO A 85 -7.64 -19.03 9.84
CA PRO A 85 -6.62 -18.71 8.86
C PRO A 85 -7.16 -17.77 7.79
N VAL A 86 -6.34 -16.78 7.39
CA VAL A 86 -6.66 -15.90 6.26
C VAL A 86 -6.52 -16.70 4.98
N LEU A 87 -7.63 -16.85 4.25
CA LEU A 87 -7.63 -17.45 2.92
C LEU A 87 -7.28 -16.38 1.88
N THR A 88 -6.30 -16.66 1.03
CA THR A 88 -5.91 -15.78 -0.08
C THR A 88 -6.18 -16.48 -1.40
N SER A 89 -6.80 -15.75 -2.33
CA SER A 89 -7.08 -16.24 -3.69
C SER A 89 -6.67 -15.19 -4.70
N THR A 90 -6.07 -15.64 -5.82
CA THR A 90 -5.65 -14.77 -6.91
C THR A 90 -6.43 -15.13 -8.17
N ARG A 91 -7.26 -14.21 -8.66
CA ARG A 91 -8.01 -14.37 -9.93
C ARG A 91 -7.25 -13.69 -11.07
N LYS A 92 -7.01 -14.42 -12.17
CA LYS A 92 -6.43 -13.86 -13.40
C LYS A 92 -7.56 -13.38 -14.29
N ILE A 93 -7.65 -12.08 -14.51
CA ILE A 93 -8.69 -11.46 -15.33
C ILE A 93 -8.09 -10.95 -16.63
N THR A 94 -8.73 -11.30 -17.75
CA THR A 94 -8.31 -10.88 -19.08
C THR A 94 -8.65 -9.41 -19.30
N MET A 95 -7.73 -8.65 -19.90
CA MET A 95 -7.97 -7.26 -20.30
C MET A 95 -8.94 -7.18 -21.48
N THR A 96 -9.68 -6.08 -21.61
CA THR A 96 -10.43 -5.81 -22.85
C THR A 96 -9.47 -5.62 -24.03
N ALA A 97 -9.97 -5.78 -25.26
CA ALA A 97 -9.15 -5.59 -26.47
C ALA A 97 -8.54 -4.18 -26.54
N GLN A 98 -9.27 -3.17 -26.05
CA GLN A 98 -8.76 -1.80 -25.96
C GLN A 98 -7.62 -1.71 -24.93
N GLN A 99 -7.82 -2.22 -23.70
CA GLN A 99 -6.77 -2.22 -22.68
C GLN A 99 -5.51 -2.96 -23.15
N ASP A 100 -5.64 -4.17 -23.70
CA ASP A 100 -4.50 -4.97 -24.18
C ASP A 100 -3.73 -4.25 -25.29
N LYS A 101 -4.43 -3.62 -26.25
CA LYS A 101 -3.79 -2.84 -27.32
C LYS A 101 -2.89 -1.73 -26.75
N TYR A 102 -3.44 -0.87 -25.90
CA TYR A 102 -2.69 0.25 -25.34
C TYR A 102 -1.60 -0.21 -24.37
N TYR A 103 -1.86 -1.25 -23.59
CA TYR A 103 -0.87 -1.88 -22.70
C TYR A 103 0.34 -2.38 -23.49
N ARG A 104 0.11 -3.12 -24.58
CA ARG A 104 1.18 -3.62 -25.46
C ARG A 104 1.93 -2.50 -26.15
N MET A 105 1.24 -1.49 -26.68
CA MET A 105 1.86 -0.32 -27.30
C MET A 105 2.81 0.39 -26.32
N MET A 106 2.37 0.64 -25.09
CA MET A 106 3.19 1.28 -24.07
C MET A 106 4.38 0.41 -23.64
N LYS A 107 4.16 -0.90 -23.47
CA LYS A 107 5.23 -1.85 -23.17
C LYS A 107 6.30 -1.87 -24.26
N ILE A 108 5.90 -1.92 -25.53
CA ILE A 108 6.82 -1.90 -26.67
C ILE A 108 7.60 -0.59 -26.72
N ARG A 109 6.93 0.56 -26.60
CA ARG A 109 7.60 1.87 -26.57
C ARG A 109 8.63 1.95 -25.45
N ALA A 110 8.30 1.46 -24.25
CA ALA A 110 9.23 1.45 -23.13
C ALA A 110 10.48 0.60 -23.39
N VAL A 111 10.32 -0.56 -24.04
CA VAL A 111 11.45 -1.43 -24.42
C VAL A 111 12.29 -0.77 -25.53
N MET A 112 11.67 -0.12 -26.50
CA MET A 112 12.38 0.60 -27.57
C MET A 112 13.21 1.76 -27.01
N SER A 113 12.65 2.58 -26.11
CA SER A 113 13.37 3.65 -25.44
C SER A 113 14.54 3.13 -24.58
N ALA A 114 14.42 1.92 -24.03
CA ALA A 114 15.48 1.27 -23.27
C ALA A 114 16.65 0.75 -24.13
N GLY A 115 16.42 0.49 -25.43
CA GLY A 115 17.40 -0.10 -26.33
C GLY A 115 18.45 0.87 -26.88
N GLY A 116 18.27 2.19 -26.70
CA GLY A 116 19.17 3.23 -27.19
C GLY A 116 19.65 4.22 -26.11
N GLU A 117 19.07 4.21 -24.92
CA GLU A 117 19.42 5.10 -23.81
C GLU A 117 19.58 4.33 -22.49
N THR A 118 20.39 4.86 -21.57
CA THR A 118 20.48 4.33 -20.20
C THR A 118 19.12 4.46 -19.50
N VAL A 119 18.46 3.33 -19.26
CA VAL A 119 17.19 3.28 -18.51
C VAL A 119 17.43 3.77 -17.08
N THR A 120 16.99 4.99 -16.77
CA THR A 120 16.96 5.48 -15.40
C THR A 120 15.80 4.84 -14.63
N ALA A 121 15.97 4.66 -13.31
CA ALA A 121 14.92 4.10 -12.46
C ALA A 121 13.62 4.94 -12.48
N VAL A 122 13.74 6.26 -12.69
CA VAL A 122 12.62 7.21 -12.77
C VAL A 122 11.77 6.94 -14.03
N ASN A 123 12.41 6.67 -15.17
CA ASN A 123 11.69 6.36 -16.41
C ASN A 123 10.98 5.00 -16.32
N ALA A 124 11.65 3.99 -15.75
CA ALA A 124 11.06 2.66 -15.56
C ALA A 124 9.85 2.67 -14.61
N ALA A 125 9.93 3.39 -13.48
CA ALA A 125 8.83 3.50 -12.53
C ALA A 125 7.60 4.19 -13.14
N THR A 126 7.81 5.24 -13.93
CA THR A 126 6.74 5.95 -14.64
C THR A 126 6.01 5.02 -15.62
N VAL A 127 6.77 4.25 -16.41
CA VAL A 127 6.19 3.25 -17.35
C VAL A 127 5.38 2.21 -16.59
N ILE A 128 5.94 1.60 -15.54
CA ILE A 128 5.24 0.58 -14.75
C ILE A 128 3.93 1.17 -14.18
N ASN A 129 3.98 2.39 -13.67
CA ASN A 129 2.79 3.04 -13.11
C ASN A 129 1.71 3.28 -14.18
N LYS A 130 2.08 3.70 -15.40
CA LYS A 130 1.12 3.87 -16.50
C LYS A 130 0.55 2.51 -16.97
N LEU A 131 1.35 1.45 -17.02
CA LEU A 131 0.87 0.09 -17.31
C LEU A 131 -0.14 -0.40 -16.27
N LEU A 132 0.12 -0.14 -14.98
CA LEU A 132 -0.82 -0.45 -13.89
C LEU A 132 -2.12 0.36 -14.01
N GLN A 133 -2.04 1.64 -14.39
CA GLN A 133 -3.20 2.49 -14.67
C GLN A 133 -4.06 1.94 -15.81
N ILE A 134 -3.46 1.56 -16.96
CA ILE A 134 -4.19 0.92 -18.08
C ILE A 134 -4.92 -0.34 -17.58
N SER A 135 -4.21 -1.17 -16.80
CA SER A 135 -4.74 -2.42 -16.24
C SER A 135 -5.88 -2.18 -15.24
N ALA A 136 -5.91 -1.01 -14.61
CA ALA A 136 -6.93 -0.60 -13.64
C ALA A 136 -8.08 0.20 -14.26
N GLY A 137 -8.10 0.37 -15.59
CA GLY A 137 -9.22 0.93 -16.33
C GLY A 137 -9.16 2.44 -16.56
N ALA A 138 -8.11 3.14 -16.15
CA ALA A 138 -7.99 4.57 -16.40
C ALA A 138 -6.54 5.05 -16.32
N VAL A 139 -6.16 5.94 -17.23
CA VAL A 139 -4.81 6.53 -17.31
C VAL A 139 -4.89 8.04 -17.29
N TYR A 140 -4.08 8.67 -16.45
CA TYR A 140 -3.89 10.11 -16.49
C TYR A 140 -2.96 10.47 -17.65
N SER A 141 -3.41 11.38 -18.51
CA SER A 141 -2.54 12.11 -19.43
C SER A 141 -1.70 13.12 -18.65
N ASP A 142 -0.56 13.53 -19.22
CA ASP A 142 0.32 14.51 -18.60
C ASP A 142 -0.33 15.92 -18.56
N GLY A 143 -1.36 16.15 -19.38
CA GLY A 143 -2.25 17.32 -19.33
C GLY A 143 -3.45 17.18 -18.38
N GLN A 144 -3.44 16.24 -17.43
CA GLN A 144 -4.53 15.94 -16.49
C GLN A 144 -5.84 15.38 -17.07
N GLU A 145 -5.95 15.21 -18.39
CA GLU A 145 -7.08 14.48 -18.98
C GLU A 145 -7.02 13.00 -18.60
N THR A 146 -8.12 12.46 -18.08
CA THR A 146 -8.23 11.03 -17.74
C THR A 146 -8.78 10.28 -18.93
N VAL A 147 -8.00 9.35 -19.48
CA VAL A 147 -8.48 8.40 -20.48
C VAL A 147 -9.02 7.19 -19.76
N VAL A 148 -10.34 7.01 -19.80
CA VAL A 148 -11.02 5.84 -19.23
C VAL A 148 -11.03 4.72 -20.26
N PHE A 149 -10.69 3.51 -19.81
CA PHE A 149 -10.70 2.29 -20.59
C PHE A 149 -11.84 1.41 -20.09
N ASP A 150 -12.54 0.74 -21.02
CA ASP A 150 -13.47 -0.31 -20.61
C ASP A 150 -12.70 -1.40 -19.85
N CYS A 151 -13.08 -1.61 -18.59
CA CYS A 151 -12.52 -2.64 -17.70
C CYS A 151 -13.58 -3.61 -17.19
N LYS A 152 -14.71 -3.78 -17.93
CA LYS A 152 -15.81 -4.69 -17.59
C LYS A 152 -15.38 -6.07 -17.11
N PRO A 153 -14.40 -6.78 -17.69
CA PRO A 153 -14.01 -8.10 -17.18
C PRO A 153 -13.57 -8.06 -15.71
N ARG A 154 -12.95 -6.97 -15.27
CA ARG A 154 -12.52 -6.77 -13.87
C ARG A 154 -13.69 -6.40 -12.97
N LEU A 155 -14.65 -5.62 -13.46
CA LEU A 155 -15.87 -5.27 -12.74
C LEU A 155 -16.78 -6.49 -12.58
N HIS A 156 -16.91 -7.33 -13.61
CA HIS A 156 -17.64 -8.60 -13.54
C HIS A 156 -17.03 -9.56 -12.51
N ALA A 157 -15.70 -9.62 -12.44
CA ALA A 157 -15.03 -10.40 -11.41
C ALA A 157 -15.27 -9.86 -10.00
N LEU A 158 -15.49 -8.54 -9.85
CA LEU A 158 -15.93 -7.95 -8.58
C LEU A 158 -17.39 -8.36 -8.28
N ASP A 159 -18.27 -8.32 -9.27
CA ASP A 159 -19.66 -8.75 -9.13
C ASP A 159 -19.74 -10.22 -8.67
N GLU A 160 -18.99 -11.13 -9.32
CA GLU A 160 -18.89 -12.54 -8.89
C GLU A 160 -18.46 -12.68 -7.42
N ILE A 161 -17.48 -11.89 -6.96
CA ILE A 161 -17.03 -11.91 -5.57
C ILE A 161 -18.11 -11.38 -4.62
N LEU A 162 -18.87 -10.37 -5.04
CA LEU A 162 -19.98 -9.85 -4.26
C LEU A 162 -21.15 -10.84 -4.23
N ASP A 163 -21.39 -11.61 -5.29
CA ASP A 163 -22.43 -12.63 -5.30
C ASP A 163 -22.06 -13.84 -4.42
N ASP A 164 -20.76 -14.13 -4.27
CA ASP A 164 -20.23 -15.21 -3.42
C ASP A 164 -20.40 -14.95 -1.91
N THR A 165 -20.73 -13.73 -1.47
CA THR A 165 -20.87 -13.42 -0.03
C THR A 165 -21.87 -12.30 0.26
N ASP A 166 -22.73 -12.50 1.24
CA ASP A 166 -23.62 -11.47 1.78
C ASP A 166 -22.91 -10.47 2.73
N LYS A 167 -21.67 -10.77 3.14
CA LYS A 167 -20.90 -9.96 4.08
C LYS A 167 -20.43 -8.65 3.46
N LYS A 168 -20.02 -7.74 4.34
CA LYS A 168 -19.38 -6.49 3.95
C LYS A 168 -18.04 -6.74 3.27
N VAL A 169 -17.75 -6.00 2.21
CA VAL A 169 -16.56 -6.17 1.37
C VAL A 169 -15.75 -4.88 1.32
N ILE A 170 -14.43 -5.00 1.46
CA ILE A 170 -13.49 -3.89 1.31
C ILE A 170 -12.73 -4.07 -0.01
N VAL A 171 -12.77 -3.04 -0.86
CA VAL A 171 -12.10 -3.03 -2.15
C VAL A 171 -10.96 -2.01 -2.11
N PHE A 172 -9.72 -2.48 -2.20
CA PHE A 172 -8.57 -1.59 -2.29
C PHE A 172 -8.26 -1.24 -3.75
N ALA A 173 -8.24 0.04 -4.08
CA ALA A 173 -7.89 0.55 -5.41
C ALA A 173 -6.89 1.71 -5.30
N PRO A 174 -5.72 1.64 -5.97
CA PRO A 174 -4.65 2.62 -5.76
C PRO A 174 -4.88 3.97 -6.47
N TYR A 175 -5.70 4.00 -7.52
CA TYR A 175 -5.91 5.18 -8.37
C TYR A 175 -7.30 5.78 -8.17
N ARG A 176 -7.39 7.11 -8.14
CA ARG A 176 -8.66 7.84 -7.95
C ARG A 176 -9.67 7.50 -9.05
N SER A 177 -9.25 7.57 -10.30
CA SER A 177 -10.08 7.19 -11.45
C SER A 177 -10.61 5.76 -11.39
N SER A 178 -9.81 4.80 -10.90
CA SER A 178 -10.26 3.42 -10.68
C SER A 178 -11.29 3.33 -9.56
N ILE A 179 -11.14 4.11 -8.49
CA ILE A 179 -12.15 4.18 -7.41
C ILE A 179 -13.47 4.72 -7.95
N ASP A 180 -13.41 5.79 -8.75
CA ASP A 180 -14.59 6.41 -9.36
C ASP A 180 -15.33 5.41 -10.25
N THR A 181 -14.59 4.70 -11.12
CA THR A 181 -15.13 3.65 -11.99
C THR A 181 -15.82 2.53 -11.20
N ILE A 182 -15.20 2.08 -10.10
CA ILE A 182 -15.78 1.04 -9.24
C ILE A 182 -17.05 1.54 -8.56
N VAL A 183 -17.04 2.76 -8.02
CA VAL A 183 -18.21 3.36 -7.36
C VAL A 183 -19.37 3.54 -8.33
N GLU A 184 -19.12 4.07 -9.52
CA GLU A 184 -20.13 4.22 -10.58
C GLU A 184 -20.75 2.87 -10.95
N HIS A 185 -19.92 1.83 -11.14
CA HIS A 185 -20.38 0.47 -11.42
C HIS A 185 -21.28 -0.07 -10.30
N LEU A 186 -20.83 0.03 -9.05
CA LEU A 186 -21.59 -0.44 -7.88
C LEU A 186 -22.93 0.29 -7.71
N VAL A 187 -22.96 1.60 -7.95
CA VAL A 187 -24.21 2.38 -7.92
C VAL A 187 -25.15 1.92 -9.03
N HIS A 188 -24.65 1.70 -10.24
CA HIS A 188 -25.44 1.21 -11.37
C HIS A 188 -26.00 -0.21 -11.12
N THR A 189 -25.25 -1.07 -10.45
CA THR A 189 -25.69 -2.42 -10.05
C THR A 189 -26.44 -2.45 -8.72
N HIS A 190 -26.81 -1.29 -8.17
CA HIS A 190 -27.63 -1.14 -6.96
C HIS A 190 -26.97 -1.72 -5.69
N VAL A 191 -25.63 -1.77 -5.66
CA VAL A 191 -24.84 -2.17 -4.49
C VAL A 191 -24.48 -0.93 -3.67
N THR A 192 -24.88 -0.91 -2.40
CA THR A 192 -24.57 0.21 -1.50
C THR A 192 -23.08 0.30 -1.24
N CYS A 193 -22.49 1.46 -1.53
CA CYS A 193 -21.06 1.66 -1.37
C CYS A 193 -20.70 3.06 -0.86
N ARG A 194 -19.51 3.17 -0.26
CA ARG A 194 -18.83 4.44 0.03
C ARG A 194 -17.37 4.35 -0.38
N ALA A 195 -16.76 5.49 -0.66
CA ALA A 195 -15.35 5.59 -1.01
C ALA A 195 -14.56 6.44 -0.02
N ILE A 196 -13.31 6.05 0.23
CA ILE A 196 -12.34 6.82 1.01
C ILE A 196 -11.11 7.08 0.14
N THR A 197 -10.94 8.35 -0.23
CA THR A 197 -9.86 8.87 -1.07
C THR A 197 -9.07 9.95 -0.32
N GLY A 198 -7.95 10.41 -0.89
CA GLY A 198 -7.07 11.40 -0.25
C GLY A 198 -7.73 12.76 0.06
N ASP A 199 -8.78 13.12 -0.67
CA ASP A 199 -9.58 14.34 -0.50
C ASP A 199 -10.66 14.23 0.60
N VAL A 200 -10.91 13.03 1.15
CA VAL A 200 -11.88 12.85 2.25
C VAL A 200 -11.26 13.32 3.56
N THR A 201 -11.92 14.32 4.18
CA THR A 201 -11.50 14.90 5.47
C THR A 201 -11.47 13.85 6.58
N PRO A 202 -10.62 14.01 7.61
CA PRO A 202 -10.55 13.06 8.73
C PRO A 202 -11.90 12.79 9.41
N THR A 203 -12.71 13.83 9.61
CA THR A 203 -14.05 13.71 10.22
C THR A 203 -14.97 12.83 9.38
N LYS A 204 -15.13 13.14 8.10
CA LYS A 204 -15.95 12.35 7.16
C LYS A 204 -15.45 10.92 7.02
N ARG A 205 -14.13 10.73 7.05
CA ARG A 205 -13.52 9.40 7.02
C ARG A 205 -13.93 8.57 8.25
N GLY A 206 -13.90 9.18 9.44
CA GLY A 206 -14.36 8.55 10.68
C GLY A 206 -15.84 8.17 10.61
N GLU A 207 -16.69 9.05 10.08
CA GLU A 207 -18.11 8.77 9.86
C GLU A 207 -18.33 7.60 8.90
N ILE A 208 -17.62 7.55 7.78
CA ILE A 208 -17.73 6.44 6.81
C ILE A 208 -17.30 5.11 7.46
N PHE A 209 -16.23 5.10 8.25
CA PHE A 209 -15.81 3.89 8.96
C PHE A 209 -16.81 3.46 10.03
N ASN A 210 -17.39 4.42 10.76
CA ASN A 210 -18.42 4.13 11.74
C ASN A 210 -19.69 3.58 11.07
N ASP A 211 -20.14 4.20 9.98
CA ASP A 211 -21.28 3.74 9.18
C ASP A 211 -21.03 2.32 8.66
N PHE A 212 -19.87 2.07 8.06
CA PHE A 212 -19.52 0.76 7.54
C PHE A 212 -19.51 -0.30 8.65
N GLN A 213 -19.15 0.03 9.89
CA GLN A 213 -19.12 -0.94 10.98
C GLN A 213 -20.43 -1.13 11.71
N SER A 214 -21.23 -0.07 11.86
CA SER A 214 -22.40 -0.06 12.75
C SER A 214 -23.73 -0.21 12.02
N LYS A 215 -23.76 0.04 10.71
CA LYS A 215 -24.98 0.02 9.90
C LYS A 215 -24.94 -1.11 8.87
N PRO A 216 -26.10 -1.63 8.43
CA PRO A 216 -26.15 -2.56 7.30
C PRO A 216 -25.48 -1.98 6.05
N ASP A 217 -25.78 -0.72 5.74
CA ASP A 217 -25.19 0.02 4.63
C ASP A 217 -24.12 1.03 5.07
N PRO A 218 -23.05 1.21 4.27
CA PRO A 218 -22.80 0.58 2.97
C PRO A 218 -22.30 -0.87 3.09
N ARG A 219 -22.62 -1.71 2.09
CA ARG A 219 -22.11 -3.08 1.96
C ARG A 219 -20.67 -3.12 1.47
N VAL A 220 -20.30 -2.21 0.56
CA VAL A 220 -18.96 -2.15 -0.02
C VAL A 220 -18.23 -0.86 0.37
N LEU A 221 -16.99 -0.99 0.82
CA LEU A 221 -16.11 0.14 1.12
C LEU A 221 -14.92 0.13 0.15
N VAL A 222 -14.86 1.14 -0.73
CA VAL A 222 -13.78 1.29 -1.70
C VAL A 222 -12.72 2.23 -1.14
N ILE A 223 -11.47 1.78 -0.99
CA ILE A 223 -10.45 2.51 -0.24
C ILE A 223 -9.18 2.68 -1.08
N GLN A 224 -8.66 3.91 -1.09
CA GLN A 224 -7.30 4.15 -1.50
C GLN A 224 -6.33 3.67 -0.39
N PRO A 225 -5.39 2.75 -0.66
CA PRO A 225 -4.55 2.14 0.38
C PRO A 225 -3.85 3.15 1.31
N GLN A 226 -3.41 4.28 0.77
CA GLN A 226 -2.75 5.35 1.55
C GLN A 226 -3.69 5.98 2.59
N ALA A 227 -5.00 6.05 2.31
CA ALA A 227 -5.98 6.62 3.22
C ALA A 227 -6.31 5.69 4.41
N ALA A 228 -6.03 4.38 4.30
CA ALA A 228 -6.19 3.38 5.37
C ALA A 228 -4.90 3.11 6.17
N ALA A 229 -3.78 3.76 5.84
CA ALA A 229 -2.47 3.46 6.43
C ALA A 229 -2.31 3.80 7.92
N HIS A 230 -3.30 4.45 8.55
CA HIS A 230 -3.21 5.03 9.90
C HIS A 230 -3.86 4.19 11.01
N GLY A 231 -3.99 2.86 10.84
CA GLY A 231 -4.47 1.98 11.91
C GLY A 231 -5.98 2.10 12.15
N VAL A 232 -6.77 1.74 11.14
CA VAL A 232 -8.24 1.71 11.24
C VAL A 232 -8.71 0.32 11.66
N THR A 233 -9.67 0.25 12.58
CA THR A 233 -10.34 -1.00 12.95
C THR A 233 -11.52 -1.23 12.01
N LEU A 234 -11.55 -2.38 11.32
CA LEU A 234 -12.61 -2.79 10.41
C LEU A 234 -12.92 -4.27 10.65
N THR A 235 -13.95 -4.54 11.44
CA THR A 235 -14.28 -5.90 11.94
C THR A 235 -15.74 -6.30 11.74
N ALA A 236 -16.54 -5.45 11.11
CA ALA A 236 -17.96 -5.71 10.85
C ALA A 236 -18.21 -6.76 9.77
#